data_AF-A0AA88H9P3-F1
#
_entry.id   AF-A0AA88H9P3-F1
#
_cell.length_a   1.000
_cell.length_b   1.000
_cell.length_c   1.000
_cell.angle_alpha   90.00
_cell.angle_beta   90.00
_cell.angle_gamma   90.00
#
_symmetry.space_group_name_H-M   'P 1'
#
loop_
_entity.id
_entity.type
_entity.pdbx_description
1 polymer ?
#
loop_
_entity_poly.entity_id
_entity_poly.type
_entity_poly.pdbx_seq_one_letter_code
_entity_poly.pdbx_strand_id
1 'polypeptide(L)'
;MTYQTLQTEILRNSYKRYSWHGELQQLSSSIAARDYLIVAGDFIARVGPSDQTIRKILGKFGQGHRCENGQRLVNYALMNHLVITNIIFQHKPSHLLTRHSNDGVTKAQIDFILERQRWRSSVQDSRSYNGADTGSQSGSDHRLVAAKILLRLAIRRKNKSKVGFDIETLEDPGE
;
A
#
# COMPACT_ATOMS: atom_id res chain seq x y z
N MET A 1 19.78 15.28 13.08
CA MET A 1 20.10 14.06 12.31
C MET A 1 19.21 14.08 11.07
N THR A 2 19.75 14.07 9.85
CA THR A 2 18.93 14.24 8.62
C THR A 2 18.29 12.91 8.20
N TYR A 3 17.19 12.97 7.43
CA TYR A 3 16.44 11.79 6.95
C TYR A 3 17.34 10.76 6.24
N GLN A 4 18.30 11.24 5.45
CA GLN A 4 19.30 10.40 4.80
C GLN A 4 20.17 9.62 5.80
N THR A 5 20.61 10.24 6.90
CA THR A 5 21.43 9.56 7.92
C THR A 5 20.66 8.42 8.59
N LEU A 6 19.39 8.65 8.95
CA LEU A 6 18.52 7.63 9.56
C LEU A 6 18.22 6.47 8.61
N GLN A 7 17.92 6.74 7.34
CA GLN A 7 17.69 5.70 6.33
C GLN A 7 18.94 4.86 6.09
N THR A 8 20.11 5.49 6.05
CA THR A 8 21.38 4.77 5.88
C THR A 8 21.71 3.90 7.10
N GLU A 9 21.37 4.37 8.31
CA GLU A 9 21.58 3.63 9.55
C GLU A 9 20.63 2.44 9.68
N ILE A 10 19.35 2.60 9.33
CA ILE A 10 18.39 1.49 9.27
C ILE A 10 18.87 0.44 8.25
N LEU A 11 19.32 0.85 7.06
CA LEU A 11 19.82 -0.09 6.05
C LEU A 11 21.08 -0.83 6.49
N ARG A 12 22.00 -0.16 7.19
CA ARG A 12 23.27 -0.74 7.66
C ARG A 12 23.10 -1.61 8.91
N ASN A 13 22.11 -1.32 9.74
CA ASN A 13 21.86 -2.06 10.96
C ASN A 13 20.85 -3.20 10.70
N SER A 14 21.35 -4.44 10.62
CA SER A 14 20.50 -5.61 10.41
C SER A 14 19.40 -5.74 11.46
N TYR A 15 19.69 -5.47 12.73
CA TYR A 15 18.69 -5.52 13.81
C TYR A 15 17.54 -4.55 13.57
N LYS A 16 17.82 -3.29 13.20
CA LYS A 16 16.78 -2.30 12.88
C LYS A 16 15.91 -2.73 11.67
N ARG A 17 16.50 -3.38 10.67
CA ARG A 17 15.72 -3.95 9.54
C ARG A 17 14.82 -5.08 9.99
N TYR A 18 15.35 -6.02 10.75
CA TYR A 18 14.58 -7.16 11.24
C TYR A 18 13.45 -6.74 12.18
N SER A 19 13.70 -5.78 13.07
CA SER A 19 12.68 -5.25 13.98
C SER A 19 11.53 -4.59 13.20
N TRP A 20 11.85 -3.75 12.21
CA TRP A 20 10.85 -3.10 11.37
C TRP A 20 9.95 -4.10 10.62
N HIS A 21 10.54 -5.14 10.02
CA HIS A 21 9.78 -6.18 9.34
C HIS A 21 8.87 -6.97 10.31
N GLY A 22 9.35 -7.22 11.53
CA GLY A 22 8.57 -7.88 12.58
C GLY A 22 7.37 -7.04 13.02
N GLU A 23 7.58 -5.74 13.28
CA GLU A 23 6.52 -4.80 13.66
C GLU A 23 5.47 -4.66 12.55
N LEU A 24 5.91 -4.51 11.29
CA LEU A 24 5.01 -4.46 10.14
C LEU A 24 4.14 -5.73 10.04
N GLN A 25 4.75 -6.91 10.26
CA GLN A 25 4.03 -8.17 10.26
C GLN A 25 2.98 -8.23 11.38
N GLN A 26 3.36 -7.84 12.61
CA GLN A 26 2.45 -7.83 13.76
C GLN A 26 1.25 -6.90 13.51
N LEU A 27 1.50 -5.68 13.03
CA LEU A 27 0.44 -4.73 12.71
C LEU A 27 -0.48 -5.25 11.61
N SER A 28 0.08 -5.89 10.58
CA SER A 28 -0.71 -6.45 9.48
C SER A 28 -1.62 -7.60 9.95
N SER A 29 -1.11 -8.42 10.89
CA SER A 29 -1.84 -9.52 11.50
C SER A 29 -2.90 -9.08 12.50
N SER A 30 -2.73 -7.92 13.15
CA SER A 30 -3.74 -7.39 14.08
C SER A 30 -4.98 -6.81 13.37
N ILE A 31 -4.86 -6.45 12.09
CA ILE A 31 -5.99 -5.97 11.28
C ILE A 31 -6.82 -7.16 10.77
N ALA A 32 -8.14 -7.12 11.00
CA ALA A 32 -9.02 -8.20 10.60
C ALA A 32 -8.97 -8.44 9.07
N ALA A 33 -9.01 -9.70 8.65
CA ALA A 33 -8.95 -10.09 7.23
C ALA A 33 -10.15 -9.57 6.40
N ARG A 34 -11.24 -9.16 7.07
CA ARG A 34 -12.41 -8.53 6.44
C ARG A 34 -12.19 -7.05 6.12
N ASP A 35 -11.29 -6.39 6.85
CA ASP A 35 -11.06 -4.97 6.70
C ASP A 35 -10.20 -4.70 5.47
N TYR A 36 -10.45 -3.54 4.87
CA TYR A 36 -9.65 -3.05 3.78
C TYR A 36 -8.28 -2.59 4.32
N LEU A 37 -7.19 -3.08 3.73
CA LEU A 37 -5.82 -2.76 4.16
C LEU A 37 -5.00 -2.36 2.93
N ILE A 38 -4.39 -1.17 3.05
CA ILE A 38 -3.32 -0.69 2.18
C ILE A 38 -2.06 -0.58 3.03
N VAL A 39 -0.93 -1.03 2.50
CA VAL A 39 0.40 -0.78 3.06
C VAL A 39 1.20 -0.06 1.99
N ALA A 40 1.65 1.16 2.27
CA ALA A 40 2.35 1.96 1.28
C ALA A 40 3.54 2.69 1.92
N GLY A 41 4.60 2.88 1.14
CA GLY A 41 5.77 3.63 1.57
C GLY A 41 7.02 3.31 0.76
N ASP A 42 8.13 3.86 1.21
CA ASP A 42 9.48 3.53 0.76
C ASP A 42 9.96 2.27 1.49
N PHE A 43 10.12 1.17 0.75
CA PHE A 43 10.57 -0.11 1.30
C PHE A 43 12.07 -0.34 1.10
N ILE A 44 12.74 0.55 0.34
CA ILE A 44 14.14 0.39 -0.07
C ILE A 44 14.38 -1.03 -0.61
N ALA A 45 13.44 -1.49 -1.44
CA ALA A 45 13.34 -2.85 -1.93
C ALA A 45 13.23 -2.82 -3.46
N ARG A 46 14.00 -3.65 -4.16
CA ARG A 46 13.80 -3.90 -5.59
C ARG A 46 13.18 -5.27 -5.73
N VAL A 47 11.94 -5.34 -6.15
CA VAL A 47 11.18 -6.61 -6.24
C VAL A 47 11.38 -7.31 -7.59
N GLY A 48 11.63 -6.54 -8.65
CA GLY A 48 11.74 -7.06 -10.01
C GLY A 48 10.44 -7.68 -10.54
N PRO A 49 10.46 -8.25 -11.75
CA PRO A 49 9.31 -8.93 -12.32
C PRO A 49 9.01 -10.25 -11.58
N SER A 50 7.78 -10.75 -11.73
CA SER A 50 7.39 -12.07 -11.23
C SER A 50 7.62 -13.18 -12.26
N ASP A 51 7.86 -14.40 -11.77
CA ASP A 51 7.58 -15.62 -12.54
C ASP A 51 6.05 -15.89 -12.60
N GLN A 52 5.68 -17.05 -13.14
CA GLN A 52 4.28 -17.43 -13.33
C GLN A 52 3.59 -17.85 -12.01
N THR A 53 4.34 -18.31 -11.02
CA THR A 53 3.82 -18.87 -9.75
C THR A 53 3.29 -17.77 -8.82
N ILE A 54 4.00 -16.65 -8.71
CA ILE A 54 3.65 -15.55 -7.80
C ILE A 54 3.03 -14.33 -8.52
N ARG A 55 2.69 -14.48 -9.80
CA ARG A 55 2.17 -13.40 -10.66
C ARG A 55 0.91 -12.71 -10.13
N LYS A 56 0.06 -13.43 -9.41
CA LYS A 56 -1.16 -12.86 -8.82
C LYS A 56 -0.86 -11.83 -7.74
N ILE A 57 0.32 -11.91 -7.10
CA ILE A 57 0.77 -11.04 -6.01
C ILE A 57 1.69 -9.94 -6.55
N LEU A 58 2.71 -10.29 -7.35
CA LEU A 58 3.69 -9.32 -7.84
C LEU A 58 3.35 -8.67 -9.18
N GLY A 59 2.46 -9.24 -10.00
CA GLY A 59 2.31 -8.73 -11.38
C GLY A 59 3.57 -8.88 -12.24
N LYS A 60 3.51 -8.38 -13.47
CA LYS A 60 4.51 -8.68 -14.52
C LYS A 60 5.53 -7.55 -14.74
N PHE A 61 5.25 -6.34 -14.26
CA PHE A 61 5.91 -5.12 -14.74
C PHE A 61 6.90 -4.51 -13.74
N GLY A 62 7.27 -5.26 -12.70
CA GLY A 62 8.31 -4.83 -11.77
C GLY A 62 9.65 -4.61 -12.47
N GLN A 63 10.39 -3.60 -12.01
CA GLN A 63 11.63 -3.14 -12.64
C GLN A 63 12.89 -3.66 -11.92
N GLY A 64 13.95 -3.91 -12.70
CA GLY A 64 15.26 -4.30 -12.18
C GLY A 64 15.33 -5.73 -11.63
N HIS A 65 16.48 -6.06 -11.02
CA HIS A 65 16.70 -7.35 -10.37
C HIS A 65 16.29 -7.33 -8.91
N ARG A 66 15.72 -8.45 -8.46
CA ARG A 66 15.27 -8.61 -7.09
C ARG A 66 16.46 -8.56 -6.13
N CYS A 67 16.42 -7.64 -5.16
CA CYS A 67 17.40 -7.60 -4.09
C CYS A 67 16.91 -8.35 -2.84
N GLU A 68 17.76 -8.48 -1.82
CA GLU A 68 17.42 -9.14 -0.56
C GLU A 68 16.20 -8.52 0.13
N ASN A 69 16.15 -7.18 0.25
CA ASN A 69 14.97 -6.47 0.77
C ASN A 69 13.75 -6.66 -0.13
N GLY A 70 13.96 -6.76 -1.45
CA GLY A 70 12.95 -7.16 -2.42
C GLY A 70 12.34 -8.51 -2.06
N GLN A 71 13.16 -9.52 -1.83
CA GLN A 71 12.70 -10.85 -1.46
C GLN A 71 11.95 -10.85 -0.12
N ARG A 72 12.41 -10.07 0.87
CA ARG A 72 11.68 -9.88 2.14
C ARG A 72 10.29 -9.27 1.91
N LEU A 73 10.17 -8.23 1.09
CA LEU A 73 8.90 -7.61 0.75
C LEU A 73 7.97 -8.58 0.00
N VAL A 74 8.51 -9.39 -0.91
CA VAL A 74 7.75 -10.44 -1.61
C VAL A 74 7.23 -11.50 -0.64
N ASN A 75 8.08 -11.98 0.27
CA ASN A 75 7.67 -12.98 1.27
C ASN A 75 6.57 -12.41 2.17
N TYR A 76 6.73 -11.18 2.67
CA TYR A 76 5.70 -10.48 3.44
C TYR A 76 4.38 -10.36 2.65
N ALA A 77 4.44 -9.96 1.38
CA ALA A 77 3.26 -9.85 0.53
C ALA A 77 2.56 -11.21 0.32
N LEU A 78 3.32 -12.29 0.10
CA LEU A 78 2.80 -13.65 -0.04
C LEU A 78 2.13 -14.13 1.25
N MET A 79 2.81 -13.98 2.39
CA MET A 79 2.31 -14.43 3.71
C MET A 79 1.02 -13.72 4.12
N ASN A 80 0.85 -12.45 3.74
CA ASN A 80 -0.30 -11.63 4.12
C ASN A 80 -1.37 -11.52 3.01
N HIS A 81 -1.22 -12.27 1.91
CA HIS A 81 -2.07 -12.18 0.73
C HIS A 81 -2.24 -10.74 0.22
N LEU A 82 -1.13 -10.02 0.07
CA LEU A 82 -1.08 -8.66 -0.44
C LEU A 82 -0.56 -8.62 -1.87
N VAL A 83 -1.19 -7.84 -2.73
CA VAL A 83 -0.78 -7.57 -4.10
C VAL A 83 0.03 -6.29 -4.12
N ILE A 84 1.21 -6.30 -4.77
CA ILE A 84 1.99 -5.09 -5.02
C ILE A 84 1.41 -4.39 -6.24
N THR A 85 0.61 -3.35 -6.02
CA THR A 85 -0.29 -2.80 -7.05
C THR A 85 0.43 -2.06 -8.17
N ASN A 86 1.49 -1.31 -7.88
CA ASN A 86 2.20 -0.45 -8.85
C ASN A 86 3.13 -1.23 -9.81
N ILE A 87 2.97 -2.56 -9.88
CA ILE A 87 3.70 -3.45 -10.81
C ILE A 87 2.78 -4.46 -11.53
N ILE A 88 1.46 -4.34 -11.36
CA ILE A 88 0.48 -5.21 -12.03
C ILE A 88 -0.03 -4.65 -13.36
N PHE A 89 0.07 -3.34 -13.56
CA PHE A 89 -0.39 -2.63 -14.76
C PHE A 89 0.78 -2.35 -15.70
N GLN A 90 0.50 -2.44 -17.01
CA GLN A 90 1.48 -2.08 -18.01
C GLN A 90 1.52 -0.56 -18.16
N HIS A 91 2.67 0.04 -17.86
CA HIS A 91 2.90 1.46 -18.08
C HIS A 91 4.22 1.69 -18.80
N LYS A 92 4.41 2.93 -19.29
CA LYS A 92 5.72 3.38 -19.75
C LYS A 92 6.73 3.28 -18.60
N PRO A 93 8.01 2.94 -18.85
CA PRO A 93 9.01 2.81 -17.78
C PRO A 93 9.11 4.03 -16.85
N SER A 94 8.90 5.25 -17.36
CA SER A 94 8.90 6.48 -16.56
C SER A 94 7.81 6.52 -15.47
N HIS A 95 6.73 5.75 -15.61
CA HIS A 95 5.63 5.64 -14.65
C HIS A 95 5.78 4.43 -13.70
N LEU A 96 6.89 3.69 -13.81
CA LEU A 96 7.20 2.56 -12.90
C LEU A 96 8.33 2.91 -11.94
N LEU A 97 9.21 3.83 -12.33
CA LEU A 97 10.33 4.30 -11.52
C LEU A 97 9.84 5.29 -10.47
N THR A 98 10.21 5.09 -9.22
CA THR A 98 9.73 5.84 -8.06
C THR A 98 10.80 6.73 -7.45
N ARG A 99 12.08 6.55 -7.82
CA ARG A 99 13.19 7.39 -7.38
C ARG A 99 14.17 7.70 -8.51
N HIS A 100 14.67 8.94 -8.54
CA HIS A 100 15.69 9.48 -9.43
C HIS A 100 16.70 10.21 -8.58
N SER A 101 17.89 9.65 -8.42
CA SER A 101 18.95 10.33 -7.67
C SER A 101 19.28 11.70 -8.27
N ASN A 102 19.77 12.58 -7.40
CA ASN A 102 20.16 13.94 -7.78
C ASN A 102 21.29 13.98 -8.82
N ASP A 103 22.07 12.90 -8.97
CA ASP A 103 23.07 12.75 -10.02
C ASP A 103 22.47 12.47 -11.42
N GLY A 104 21.15 12.22 -11.51
CA GLY A 104 20.44 11.90 -12.74
C GLY A 104 20.69 10.49 -13.30
N VAL A 105 21.59 9.72 -12.69
CA VAL A 105 22.06 8.41 -13.17
C VAL A 105 21.23 7.28 -12.58
N THR A 106 21.01 7.28 -11.28
CA THR A 106 20.36 6.17 -10.58
C THR A 106 18.85 6.32 -10.59
N LYS A 107 18.17 5.35 -11.23
CA LYS A 107 16.72 5.25 -11.25
C LYS A 107 16.30 3.95 -10.63
N ALA A 108 15.31 3.99 -9.73
CA ALA A 108 14.87 2.80 -9.02
C ALA A 108 13.35 2.79 -8.81
N GLN A 109 12.82 1.58 -8.62
CA GLN A 109 11.47 1.33 -8.13
C GLN A 109 11.63 0.75 -6.71
N ILE A 110 11.43 1.59 -5.70
CA ILE A 110 11.63 1.26 -4.28
C ILE A 110 10.43 1.62 -3.38
N ASP A 111 9.51 2.42 -3.91
CA ASP A 111 8.26 2.78 -3.27
C ASP A 111 7.14 1.88 -3.81
N PHE A 112 6.34 1.32 -2.91
CA PHE A 112 5.28 0.39 -3.29
C PHE A 112 3.97 0.69 -2.59
N ILE A 113 2.88 0.30 -3.24
CA ILE A 113 1.54 0.28 -2.66
C ILE A 113 1.05 -1.16 -2.70
N LEU A 114 0.81 -1.74 -1.54
CA LEU A 114 0.32 -3.09 -1.35
C LEU A 114 -1.14 -3.06 -0.91
N GLU A 115 -1.96 -3.98 -1.41
CA GLU A 115 -3.37 -4.10 -1.09
C GLU A 115 -3.75 -5.56 -0.90
N ARG A 116 -4.70 -5.89 0.00
CA ARG A 116 -5.21 -7.26 0.12
C ARG A 116 -5.72 -7.80 -1.22
N GLN A 117 -5.28 -9.00 -1.57
CA GLN A 117 -5.59 -9.70 -2.80
C GLN A 117 -7.09 -9.85 -3.07
N ARG A 118 -7.91 -10.04 -2.01
CA ARG A 118 -9.38 -10.11 -2.12
C ARG A 118 -10.00 -8.84 -2.73
N TRP A 119 -9.32 -7.70 -2.62
CA TRP A 119 -9.78 -6.40 -3.12
C TRP A 119 -9.05 -5.97 -4.39
N ARG A 120 -8.19 -6.82 -4.98
CA ARG A 120 -7.38 -6.52 -6.16
C ARG A 120 -8.17 -5.89 -7.31
N SER A 121 -9.41 -6.31 -7.54
CA SER A 121 -10.27 -5.78 -8.61
C SER A 121 -10.76 -4.35 -8.36
N SER A 122 -10.59 -3.83 -7.15
CA SER A 122 -10.91 -2.45 -6.78
C SER A 122 -9.86 -1.48 -7.34
N VAL A 123 -8.60 -1.91 -7.51
CA VAL A 123 -7.54 -1.09 -8.06
C VAL A 123 -7.73 -0.96 -9.57
N GLN A 124 -7.98 0.27 -10.00
CA GLN A 124 -8.19 0.64 -11.40
C GLN A 124 -6.89 1.02 -12.12
N ASP A 125 -5.94 1.59 -11.37
CA ASP A 125 -4.63 2.02 -11.88
C ASP A 125 -3.64 2.16 -10.71
N SER A 126 -2.34 1.97 -10.94
CA SER A 126 -1.32 2.21 -9.92
C SER A 126 0.05 2.46 -10.55
N ARG A 127 0.60 3.67 -10.37
CA ARG A 127 1.80 4.14 -11.07
C ARG A 127 2.49 5.31 -10.37
N SER A 128 3.72 5.60 -10.79
CA SER A 128 4.43 6.81 -10.41
C SER A 128 4.16 7.97 -11.38
N TYR A 129 4.27 9.19 -10.88
CA TYR A 129 4.02 10.43 -11.62
C TYR A 129 5.28 11.31 -11.63
N ASN A 130 5.55 11.91 -12.78
CA ASN A 130 6.56 12.94 -12.93
C ASN A 130 5.96 14.30 -12.59
N GLY A 131 6.75 15.22 -12.03
CA GLY A 131 6.34 16.63 -11.95
C GLY A 131 5.21 16.92 -10.97
N ALA A 132 4.96 16.05 -9.99
CA ALA A 132 4.35 16.52 -8.76
C ALA A 132 5.40 17.44 -8.11
N ASP A 133 5.24 18.75 -8.26
CA ASP A 133 6.10 19.75 -7.65
C ASP A 133 6.16 19.50 -6.14
N THR A 134 7.18 18.77 -5.70
CA THR A 134 7.54 18.66 -4.27
C THR A 134 8.35 19.88 -3.83
N GLY A 135 8.14 21.03 -4.48
CA GLY A 135 8.67 22.32 -4.08
C GLY A 135 10.19 22.46 -4.21
N SER A 136 10.58 23.36 -5.11
CA SER A 136 11.88 24.04 -5.21
C SER A 136 13.02 23.31 -5.93
N GLN A 137 14.03 24.10 -6.27
CA GLN A 137 15.29 23.76 -6.93
C GLN A 137 16.18 22.74 -6.15
N SER A 138 15.60 22.07 -5.14
CA SER A 138 16.17 21.03 -4.29
C SER A 138 15.09 19.98 -3.90
N GLY A 139 14.21 19.63 -4.83
CA GLY A 139 13.10 18.70 -4.61
C GLY A 139 13.53 17.28 -4.21
N SER A 140 12.56 16.48 -3.76
CA SER A 140 12.79 15.08 -3.41
C SER A 140 13.30 14.28 -4.61
N ASP A 141 14.24 13.36 -4.38
CA ASP A 141 14.63 12.36 -5.37
C ASP A 141 13.52 11.32 -5.60
N HIS A 142 12.47 11.30 -4.77
CA HIS A 142 11.29 10.44 -4.94
C HIS A 142 10.22 11.07 -5.82
N ARG A 143 9.54 10.20 -6.57
CA ARG A 143 8.34 10.49 -7.36
C ARG A 143 7.11 10.07 -6.60
N LEU A 144 6.04 10.83 -6.77
CA LEU A 144 4.74 10.46 -6.24
C LEU A 144 4.29 9.12 -6.84
N VAL A 145 3.94 8.17 -5.98
CA VAL A 145 3.28 6.92 -6.37
C VAL A 145 1.83 6.99 -5.94
N ALA A 146 0.90 6.70 -6.85
CA ALA A 146 -0.53 6.74 -6.54
C ALA A 146 -1.25 5.53 -7.12
N ALA A 147 -2.26 5.07 -6.37
CA ALA A 147 -3.20 4.04 -6.79
C ALA A 147 -4.61 4.64 -6.90
N LYS A 148 -5.31 4.35 -8.00
CA LYS A 148 -6.73 4.67 -8.20
C LYS A 148 -7.56 3.48 -7.74
N ILE A 149 -8.40 3.68 -6.73
CA ILE A 149 -9.13 2.60 -6.06
C ILE A 149 -10.63 2.90 -6.10
N LEU A 150 -11.43 1.92 -6.53
CA LEU A 150 -12.90 2.00 -6.54
C LEU A 150 -13.49 0.98 -5.57
N LEU A 151 -13.86 1.45 -4.38
CA LEU A 151 -14.49 0.61 -3.35
C LEU A 151 -16.00 0.58 -3.53
N ARG A 152 -16.55 -0.63 -3.69
CA ARG A 152 -18.00 -0.89 -3.67
C ARG A 152 -18.37 -1.46 -2.31
N LEU A 153 -18.63 -0.58 -1.35
CA LEU A 153 -19.00 -0.97 0.00
C LEU A 153 -20.52 -1.12 0.13
N ALA A 154 -20.97 -2.22 0.74
CA ALA A 154 -22.36 -2.38 1.09
C ALA A 154 -22.70 -1.43 2.26
N ILE A 155 -23.62 -0.49 2.03
CA ILE A 155 -24.12 0.38 3.10
C ILE A 155 -25.17 -0.41 3.89
N ARG A 156 -24.86 -0.73 5.14
CA ARG A 156 -25.85 -1.29 6.07
C ARG A 156 -26.78 -0.16 6.50
N ARG A 157 -27.93 0.00 5.83
CA ARG A 157 -28.98 0.92 6.29
C ARG A 157 -29.44 0.45 7.67
N LYS A 158 -29.35 1.31 8.69
CA LYS A 158 -30.04 1.04 9.95
C LYS A 158 -31.52 0.97 9.63
N ASN A 159 -32.15 -0.18 9.85
CA ASN A 159 -33.60 -0.23 9.87
C ASN A 159 -34.03 0.76 10.96
N LYS A 160 -34.78 1.82 10.61
CA LYS A 160 -35.53 2.55 11.62
C LYS A 160 -36.44 1.50 12.24
N SER A 161 -36.20 1.12 13.49
CA SER A 161 -37.24 0.43 14.25
C SER A 161 -38.47 1.32 14.15
N LYS A 162 -39.62 0.74 13.77
CA LYS A 162 -40.88 1.39 14.08
C LYS A 162 -40.86 1.54 15.60
N VAL A 163 -40.73 2.76 16.10
CA VAL A 163 -40.99 3.02 17.52
C VAL A 163 -42.46 2.64 17.68
N GLY A 164 -42.72 1.53 18.38
CA GLY A 164 -44.07 1.21 18.81
C GLY A 164 -44.48 2.32 19.77
N PHE A 165 -45.58 3.00 19.47
CA PHE A 165 -46.17 3.90 20.44
C PHE A 165 -46.70 3.05 21.59
N ASP A 166 -46.34 3.43 22.82
CA ASP A 166 -46.88 2.79 24.01
C ASP A 166 -48.34 3.23 24.17
N ILE A 167 -49.26 2.36 23.78
CA ILE A 167 -50.69 2.67 23.73
C ILE A 167 -51.24 2.88 25.15
N GLU A 168 -50.60 2.31 26.18
CA GLU A 168 -50.98 2.49 27.60
C GLU A 168 -50.73 3.93 28.08
N THR A 169 -49.90 4.70 27.38
CA THR A 169 -49.67 6.13 27.69
C THR A 169 -50.64 7.08 26.98
N LEU A 170 -51.57 6.55 26.19
CA LEU A 170 -52.56 7.32 25.43
C LEU A 170 -53.97 7.28 26.05
N GLU A 171 -54.16 6.60 27.19
CA GLU A 171 -55.43 6.65 27.91
C GLU A 171 -55.53 7.98 28.67
N ASP A 172 -56.56 8.77 28.34
CA ASP A 172 -56.83 10.03 29.04
C ASP A 172 -57.23 9.72 30.50
N PRO A 173 -56.66 10.45 31.49
CA PRO A 173 -57.00 10.23 32.88
C PRO A 173 -58.36 10.84 33.18
N GLY A 174 -59.42 10.07 32.96
CA GLY A 174 -60.74 10.30 33.56
C GLY A 174 -61.92 10.18 32.60
N GLU A 175 -62.60 9.03 32.67
CA GLU A 175 -64.07 8.92 32.61
C GLU A 175 -64.56 8.10 33.80
#